data_AF-A0A3R7YCG6-F1
#
_entry.id   AF-A0A3R7YCG6-F1
#
_cell.length_a   1.000
_cell.length_b   1.000
_cell.length_c   1.000
_cell.angle_alpha   90.00
_cell.angle_beta   90.00
_cell.angle_gamma   90.00
#
_symmetry.space_group_name_H-M   'P 1'
#
loop_
_entity.id
_entity.type
_entity.pdbx_description
1 polymer ?
#
loop_
_entity_poly.entity_id
_entity_poly.type
_entity_poly.pdbx_seq_one_letter_code
_entity_poly.pdbx_strand_id
1 'polypeptide(L)'
;MSKSMIVTLAAAILIFSGSALFGAVMISYNPEIGDVFMETLAEALQIEELMDDPPAVLALKLFINNLQACIIIFLGGVTFGVLTAFVLALNGFIVGIVAQISLEVQGALFVIAALVPHGIVELPALFIAGALGFMLAGALHREWNGDGDAALEAFVYANTFAKTVVPLLAIAAVTEAFITPAVILLVV
;
A
#
# COMPACT_ATOMS: atom_id res chain seq x y z
N MET A 1 -21.06 1.17 -8.13
CA MET A 1 -20.31 1.20 -6.86
C MET A 1 -21.30 1.52 -5.74
N SER A 2 -21.35 0.75 -4.65
CA SER A 2 -22.30 1.01 -3.55
C SER A 2 -21.88 2.26 -2.76
N LYS A 3 -22.84 2.93 -2.08
CA LYS A 3 -22.54 4.09 -1.24
C LYS A 3 -21.52 3.76 -0.13
N SER A 4 -21.61 2.56 0.44
CA SER A 4 -20.67 2.05 1.45
C SER A 4 -19.22 2.01 0.91
N MET A 5 -19.03 1.46 -0.29
CA MET A 5 -17.70 1.39 -0.93
C MET A 5 -17.08 2.78 -1.15
N ILE A 6 -17.87 3.78 -1.56
CA ILE A 6 -17.36 5.14 -1.77
C ILE A 6 -16.83 5.73 -0.45
N VAL A 7 -17.59 5.56 0.64
CA VAL A 7 -17.22 6.11 1.95
C VAL A 7 -15.98 5.42 2.51
N THR A 8 -15.92 4.08 2.44
CA THR A 8 -14.77 3.34 2.97
C THR A 8 -13.51 3.53 2.13
N LEU A 9 -13.65 3.68 0.81
CA LEU A 9 -12.54 4.06 -0.07
C LEU A 9 -12.00 5.45 0.25
N ALA A 10 -12.89 6.43 0.45
CA ALA A 10 -12.48 7.77 0.85
C ALA A 10 -11.76 7.76 2.21
N ALA A 11 -12.22 6.97 3.18
CA ALA A 11 -11.54 6.81 4.46
C ALA A 11 -10.13 6.21 4.28
N ALA A 12 -9.98 5.17 3.45
CA ALA A 12 -8.69 4.56 3.18
C ALA A 12 -7.70 5.54 2.55
N ILE A 13 -8.14 6.31 1.56
CA ILE A 13 -7.34 7.35 0.90
C ILE A 13 -6.93 8.43 1.90
N LEU A 14 -7.86 8.94 2.72
CA LEU A 14 -7.56 9.99 3.70
C LEU A 14 -6.56 9.54 4.75
N ILE A 15 -6.69 8.30 5.26
CA ILE A 15 -5.74 7.73 6.23
C ILE A 15 -4.34 7.64 5.61
N PHE A 16 -4.24 7.06 4.42
CA PHE A 16 -2.97 6.90 3.72
C PHE A 16 -2.33 8.25 3.36
N SER A 17 -3.09 9.16 2.74
CA SER A 17 -2.57 10.47 2.33
C SER A 17 -2.19 11.32 3.55
N GLY A 18 -2.96 11.24 4.64
CA GLY A 18 -2.66 11.93 5.88
C GLY A 18 -1.37 11.42 6.52
N SER A 19 -1.17 10.10 6.57
CA SER A 19 0.06 9.52 7.13
C SER A 19 1.27 9.70 6.20
N ALA A 20 1.09 9.69 4.89
CA ALA A 20 2.14 10.00 3.92
C ALA A 20 2.60 11.45 4.04
N LEU A 21 1.67 12.39 4.14
CA LEU A 21 2.02 13.78 4.41
C LEU A 21 2.74 13.92 5.76
N PHE A 22 2.26 13.24 6.80
CA PHE A 22 2.91 13.25 8.10
C PHE A 22 4.35 12.71 8.06
N GLY A 23 4.58 11.59 7.35
CA GLY A 23 5.91 11.00 7.16
C GLY A 23 6.85 11.96 6.43
N ALA A 24 6.40 12.53 5.30
CA ALA A 24 7.19 13.49 4.53
C ALA A 24 7.56 14.74 5.35
N VAL A 25 6.58 15.31 6.07
CA VAL A 25 6.80 16.49 6.92
C VAL A 25 7.78 16.19 8.05
N MET A 26 7.65 15.03 8.71
CA MET A 26 8.53 14.64 9.82
C MET A 26 10.00 14.61 9.39
N ILE A 27 10.30 14.05 8.22
CA ILE A 27 11.67 14.01 7.68
C ILE A 27 12.17 15.38 7.24
N SER A 28 11.31 16.19 6.64
CA SER A 28 11.70 17.54 6.21
C SER A 28 12.18 18.45 7.36
N TYR A 29 11.74 18.17 8.59
CA TYR A 29 12.22 18.87 9.79
C TYR A 29 13.46 18.22 10.41
N ASN A 30 13.59 16.90 10.34
CA ASN A 30 14.67 16.13 10.97
C ASN A 30 15.28 15.10 9.98
N PRO A 31 16.14 15.52 9.05
CA PRO A 31 16.73 14.63 8.04
C PRO A 31 17.49 13.44 8.64
N GLU A 32 18.16 13.62 9.78
CA GLU A 32 18.89 12.54 10.48
C GLU A 32 18.00 11.34 10.85
N ILE A 33 16.70 11.58 11.13
CA ILE A 33 15.75 10.50 11.41
C ILE A 33 15.48 9.69 10.12
N GLY A 34 15.49 10.36 8.97
CA GLY A 34 15.28 9.75 7.67
C GLY A 34 16.41 8.81 7.30
N ASP A 35 17.65 9.24 7.52
CA ASP A 35 18.83 8.43 7.24
C ASP A 35 18.84 7.13 8.06
N VAL A 36 18.65 7.24 9.38
CA VAL A 36 18.58 6.07 10.27
C VAL A 36 17.40 5.16 9.91
N PHE A 37 16.26 5.75 9.55
CA PHE A 37 15.09 4.98 9.13
C PHE A 37 15.35 4.20 7.83
N MET A 38 15.95 4.84 6.83
CA MET A 38 16.26 4.21 5.55
C MET A 38 17.32 3.12 5.69
N GLU A 39 18.34 3.33 6.51
CA GLU A 39 19.34 2.30 6.82
C GLU A 39 18.67 1.07 7.44
N THR A 40 17.84 1.28 8.47
CA THR A 40 17.09 0.21 9.14
C THR A 40 16.15 -0.51 8.17
N LEU A 41 15.46 0.24 7.30
CA LEU A 41 14.53 -0.32 6.32
C LEU A 41 15.27 -1.13 5.25
N ALA A 42 16.40 -0.62 4.77
CA ALA A 42 17.22 -1.28 3.76
C ALA A 42 17.77 -2.62 4.26
N GLU A 43 18.24 -2.65 5.52
CA GLU A 43 18.67 -3.88 6.18
C GLU A 43 17.51 -4.85 6.40
N ALA A 44 16.37 -4.37 6.91
CA ALA A 44 15.21 -5.21 7.19
C ALA A 44 14.59 -5.83 5.93
N LEU A 45 14.61 -5.10 4.81
CA LEU A 45 14.08 -5.54 3.52
C LEU A 45 15.12 -6.24 2.64
N GLN A 46 16.39 -6.30 3.07
CA GLN A 46 17.50 -6.88 2.30
C GLN A 46 17.54 -6.32 0.87
N ILE A 47 17.45 -5.00 0.73
CA ILE A 47 17.30 -4.33 -0.57
C ILE A 47 18.42 -4.70 -1.55
N GLU A 48 19.65 -4.89 -1.05
CA GLU A 48 20.79 -5.30 -1.87
C GLU A 48 20.55 -6.68 -2.54
N GLU A 49 19.99 -7.64 -1.81
CA GLU A 49 19.65 -8.96 -2.36
C GLU A 49 18.47 -8.89 -3.36
N LEU A 50 17.53 -7.96 -3.15
CA LEU A 50 16.44 -7.70 -4.09
C LEU A 50 16.92 -7.11 -5.42
N MET A 51 18.00 -6.32 -5.40
CA MET A 51 18.56 -5.69 -6.60
C MET A 51 19.34 -6.68 -7.47
N ASP A 52 19.88 -7.76 -6.87
CA ASP A 52 20.59 -8.83 -7.58
C ASP A 52 19.66 -9.91 -8.15
N ASP A 53 18.38 -9.90 -7.76
CA ASP A 53 17.40 -10.85 -8.26
C ASP A 53 17.09 -10.65 -9.75
N PRO A 54 16.89 -11.74 -10.51
CA PRO A 54 16.31 -11.65 -11.85
C PRO A 54 14.94 -10.94 -11.79
N PRO A 55 14.56 -10.11 -12.79
CA PRO A 55 13.31 -9.35 -12.77
C PRO A 55 12.05 -10.17 -12.49
N ALA A 56 12.01 -11.43 -12.94
CA ALA A 56 10.89 -12.33 -12.66
C ALA A 56 10.79 -12.74 -11.18
N VAL A 57 11.92 -12.92 -10.50
CA VAL A 57 11.99 -13.24 -9.07
C VAL A 57 11.61 -12.00 -8.26
N LEU A 58 12.16 -10.83 -8.63
CA LEU A 58 11.82 -9.56 -8.02
C LEU A 58 10.31 -9.27 -8.13
N ALA A 59 9.72 -9.43 -9.32
CA ALA A 59 8.27 -9.27 -9.52
C ALA A 59 7.46 -10.19 -8.59
N LEU A 60 7.86 -11.46 -8.43
CA LEU A 60 7.17 -12.37 -7.53
C LEU A 60 7.29 -11.94 -6.06
N LYS A 61 8.47 -11.50 -5.62
CA LYS A 61 8.69 -11.01 -4.26
C LYS A 61 7.85 -9.75 -3.98
N LEU A 62 7.84 -8.79 -4.89
CA LEU A 62 7.02 -7.57 -4.80
C LEU A 62 5.52 -7.89 -4.77
N PHE A 63 5.07 -8.79 -5.65
CA PHE A 63 3.69 -9.25 -5.67
C PHE A 63 3.28 -9.89 -4.34
N ILE A 64 4.10 -10.80 -3.80
CA ILE A 64 3.81 -11.48 -2.53
C ILE A 64 3.78 -10.47 -1.38
N ASN A 65 4.74 -9.55 -1.30
CA ASN A 65 4.80 -8.54 -0.26
C ASN A 65 3.54 -7.65 -0.26
N ASN A 66 3.17 -7.12 -1.43
CA ASN A 66 1.99 -6.28 -1.57
C ASN A 66 0.68 -7.06 -1.36
N LEU A 67 0.65 -8.33 -1.77
CA LEU A 67 -0.49 -9.20 -1.53
C LEU A 67 -0.67 -9.47 -0.04
N GLN A 68 0.42 -9.75 0.69
CA GLN A 68 0.41 -9.93 2.14
C GLN A 68 -0.09 -8.66 2.85
N ALA A 69 0.44 -7.50 2.49
CA ALA A 69 -0.02 -6.22 3.02
C ALA A 69 -1.53 -6.02 2.77
N CYS A 70 -2.00 -6.23 1.54
CA CYS A 70 -3.42 -6.10 1.20
C CYS A 70 -4.30 -7.12 1.93
N ILE A 71 -3.85 -8.37 2.13
CA ILE A 71 -4.57 -9.39 2.91
C ILE A 71 -4.68 -8.95 4.37
N ILE A 72 -3.59 -8.47 4.98
CA ILE A 72 -3.60 -7.98 6.37
C ILE A 72 -4.54 -6.77 6.50
N ILE A 73 -4.52 -5.85 5.54
CA ILE A 73 -5.42 -4.69 5.52
C ILE A 73 -6.88 -5.14 5.44
N PHE A 74 -7.21 -6.07 4.54
CA PHE A 74 -8.56 -6.58 4.36
C PHE A 74 -9.04 -7.34 5.60
N LEU A 75 -8.29 -8.36 6.05
CA LEU A 75 -8.65 -9.17 7.21
C LEU A 75 -8.55 -8.41 8.53
N GLY A 76 -7.76 -7.32 8.57
CA GLY A 76 -7.73 -6.38 9.67
C GLY A 76 -9.10 -5.76 9.99
N GLY A 77 -10.06 -5.84 9.08
CA GLY A 77 -11.46 -5.48 9.33
C GLY A 77 -12.07 -6.23 10.51
N VAL A 78 -11.60 -7.45 10.80
CA VAL A 78 -12.02 -8.26 11.97
C VAL A 78 -11.76 -7.56 13.30
N THR A 79 -10.77 -6.67 13.35
CA THR A 79 -10.46 -5.84 14.54
C THR A 79 -11.33 -4.58 14.60
N PHE A 80 -12.54 -4.62 14.03
CA PHE A 80 -13.39 -3.44 13.79
C PHE A 80 -12.67 -2.32 13.02
N GLY A 81 -11.76 -2.71 12.11
CA GLY A 81 -11.04 -1.79 11.22
C GLY A 81 -9.84 -1.08 11.85
N VAL A 82 -9.50 -1.35 13.12
CA VAL A 82 -8.32 -0.75 13.78
C VAL A 82 -7.04 -1.17 13.07
N LEU A 83 -6.85 -2.47 12.83
CA LEU A 83 -5.68 -3.00 12.13
C LEU A 83 -5.65 -2.54 10.65
N THR A 84 -6.81 -2.47 9.98
CA THR A 84 -6.92 -1.91 8.63
C THR A 84 -6.40 -0.48 8.57
N ALA A 85 -6.86 0.39 9.49
CA ALA A 85 -6.42 1.77 9.57
C ALA A 85 -4.94 1.88 9.90
N PHE A 86 -4.45 1.08 10.85
CA PHE A 86 -3.05 1.08 11.26
C PHE A 86 -2.12 0.70 10.10
N VAL A 87 -2.40 -0.37 9.38
CA VAL A 87 -1.54 -0.83 8.28
C VAL A 87 -1.60 0.12 7.08
N LEU A 88 -2.77 0.70 6.77
CA LEU A 88 -2.85 1.79 5.78
C LEU A 88 -2.01 3.01 6.19
N ALA A 89 -2.09 3.40 7.46
CA ALA A 89 -1.33 4.52 7.98
C ALA A 89 0.18 4.26 7.89
N LEU A 90 0.64 3.06 8.28
CA LEU A 90 2.04 2.66 8.16
C LEU A 90 2.54 2.68 6.71
N ASN A 91 1.77 2.12 5.77
CA ASN A 91 2.14 2.13 4.35
C ASN A 91 2.25 3.57 3.83
N GLY A 92 1.27 4.43 4.14
CA GLY A 92 1.34 5.84 3.76
C GLY A 92 2.56 6.54 4.36
N PHE A 93 2.82 6.34 5.65
CA PHE A 93 3.94 6.93 6.37
C PHE A 93 5.29 6.55 5.74
N ILE A 94 5.51 5.27 5.43
CA ILE A 94 6.72 4.78 4.76
C ILE A 94 6.87 5.43 3.39
N VAL A 95 5.81 5.44 2.57
CA VAL A 95 5.82 6.08 1.25
C VAL A 95 6.16 7.57 1.35
N GLY A 96 5.60 8.27 2.34
CA GLY A 96 5.90 9.68 2.60
C GLY A 96 7.35 9.94 2.93
N ILE A 97 7.94 9.11 3.79
CA ILE A 97 9.37 9.18 4.14
C ILE A 97 10.23 8.95 2.89
N VAL A 98 10.02 7.83 2.19
CA VAL A 98 10.82 7.45 1.02
C VAL A 98 10.72 8.51 -0.08
N ALA A 99 9.52 9.07 -0.30
CA ALA A 99 9.31 10.13 -1.28
C ALA A 99 10.05 11.41 -0.92
N GLN A 100 10.03 11.84 0.35
CA GLN A 100 10.74 13.05 0.79
C GLN A 100 12.26 12.89 0.69
N ILE A 101 12.81 11.77 1.14
CA ILE A 101 14.26 11.51 1.05
C ILE A 101 14.69 11.45 -0.42
N SER A 102 13.94 10.73 -1.25
CA SER A 102 14.22 10.65 -2.69
C SER A 102 14.14 12.01 -3.37
N LEU A 103 13.23 12.88 -2.94
CA LEU A 103 13.09 14.25 -3.43
C LEU A 103 14.32 15.11 -3.11
N GLU A 104 14.87 14.97 -1.91
CA GLU A 104 16.06 15.73 -1.46
C GLU A 104 17.34 15.25 -2.15
N VAL A 105 17.48 13.93 -2.36
CA VAL A 105 18.71 13.33 -2.91
C VAL A 105 18.74 13.35 -4.45
N GLN A 106 17.63 12.98 -5.10
CA GLN A 106 17.57 12.73 -6.56
C GLN A 106 16.70 13.76 -7.30
N GLY A 107 15.91 14.56 -6.58
CA GLY A 107 15.01 15.55 -7.16
C GLY A 107 13.64 15.00 -7.59
N ALA A 108 12.73 15.91 -7.94
CA ALA A 108 11.32 15.58 -8.16
C ALA A 108 11.08 14.66 -9.38
N LEU A 109 11.90 14.79 -10.43
CA LEU A 109 11.76 13.99 -11.64
C LEU A 109 12.04 12.51 -11.36
N PHE A 110 13.05 12.22 -10.53
CA PHE A 110 13.35 10.86 -10.09
C PHE A 110 12.19 10.27 -9.29
N VAL A 111 11.63 11.01 -8.33
CA VAL A 111 10.49 10.55 -7.52
C VAL A 111 9.29 10.18 -8.39
N ILE A 112 8.98 11.02 -9.37
CA ILE A 112 7.89 10.77 -10.32
C ILE A 112 8.20 9.52 -11.16
N ALA A 113 9.41 9.41 -11.70
CA ALA A 113 9.85 8.27 -12.50
C ALA A 113 9.82 6.95 -11.72
N ALA A 114 10.20 6.98 -10.43
CA ALA A 114 10.17 5.83 -9.56
C ALA A 114 8.73 5.46 -9.19
N LEU A 115 7.91 6.41 -8.72
CA LEU A 115 6.62 6.14 -8.08
C LEU A 115 5.48 5.94 -9.08
N VAL A 116 5.44 6.68 -10.19
CA VAL A 116 4.29 6.69 -11.11
C VAL A 116 4.04 5.36 -11.82
N PRO A 117 5.05 4.66 -12.38
CA PRO A 117 4.81 3.46 -13.19
C PRO A 117 4.04 2.36 -12.44
N HIS A 118 4.36 2.14 -11.18
CA HIS A 118 3.74 1.11 -10.35
C HIS A 118 2.68 1.67 -9.40
N GLY A 119 2.89 2.87 -8.84
CA GLY A 119 1.99 3.49 -7.86
C GLY A 119 0.59 3.79 -8.41
N ILE A 120 0.43 4.01 -9.72
CA ILE A 120 -0.89 4.13 -10.37
C ILE A 120 -1.71 2.84 -10.25
N VAL A 121 -1.06 1.68 -10.16
CA VAL A 121 -1.72 0.37 -10.13
C VAL A 121 -1.80 -0.18 -8.70
N GLU A 122 -0.73 -0.03 -7.93
CA GLU A 122 -0.64 -0.52 -6.56
C GLU A 122 -1.56 0.25 -5.59
N LEU A 123 -1.57 1.59 -5.64
CA LEU A 123 -2.36 2.39 -4.70
C LEU A 123 -3.86 2.10 -4.82
N PRO A 124 -4.46 1.98 -6.02
CA PRO A 124 -5.85 1.51 -6.14
C PRO A 124 -6.08 0.14 -5.50
N ALA A 125 -5.16 -0.81 -5.66
CA ALA A 125 -5.27 -2.14 -5.06
C ALA A 125 -5.28 -2.05 -3.52
N LEU A 126 -4.36 -1.27 -2.97
CA LEU A 126 -4.24 -1.00 -1.54
C LEU A 126 -5.50 -0.33 -0.97
N PHE A 127 -6.03 0.69 -1.65
CA PHE A 127 -7.22 1.41 -1.21
C PHE A 127 -8.49 0.55 -1.32
N ILE A 128 -8.62 -0.29 -2.35
CA ILE A 128 -9.72 -1.26 -2.45
C ILE A 128 -9.62 -2.28 -1.31
N ALA A 129 -8.43 -2.81 -1.00
CA ALA A 129 -8.23 -3.70 0.14
C ALA A 129 -8.64 -3.02 1.47
N GLY A 130 -8.25 -1.76 1.66
CA GLY A 130 -8.65 -0.92 2.80
C GLY A 130 -10.16 -0.72 2.89
N ALA A 131 -10.79 -0.37 1.77
CA ALA A 131 -12.22 -0.18 1.69
C ALA A 131 -12.99 -1.46 2.06
N LEU A 132 -12.54 -2.61 1.56
CA LEU A 132 -13.12 -3.92 1.90
C LEU A 132 -12.89 -4.28 3.38
N GLY A 133 -11.74 -3.93 3.96
CA GLY A 133 -11.47 -4.11 5.39
C GLY A 133 -12.41 -3.29 6.28
N PHE A 134 -12.67 -2.02 5.94
CA PHE A 134 -13.65 -1.22 6.67
C PHE A 134 -15.10 -1.68 6.44
N MET A 135 -15.42 -2.20 5.25
CA MET A 135 -16.74 -2.80 5.00
C MET A 135 -16.93 -4.07 5.83
N LEU A 136 -15.88 -4.89 6.00
CA LEU A 136 -15.90 -6.05 6.89
C LEU A 136 -16.10 -5.65 8.36
N ALA A 137 -15.42 -4.59 8.82
CA ALA A 137 -15.65 -4.02 10.14
C ALA A 137 -17.11 -3.57 10.33
N GLY A 138 -17.69 -2.91 9.32
CA GLY A 138 -19.08 -2.50 9.32
C GLY A 138 -20.07 -3.67 9.32
N ALA A 139 -19.75 -4.77 8.62
CA ALA A 139 -20.55 -5.99 8.62
C ALA A 139 -20.56 -6.65 10.00
N LEU A 140 -19.39 -6.79 10.63
CA LEU A 140 -19.27 -7.30 12.00
C LEU A 140 -20.02 -6.44 13.01
N HIS A 141 -19.98 -5.12 12.85
CA HIS A 141 -20.73 -4.22 13.72
C HIS A 141 -22.25 -4.39 13.56
N ARG A 142 -22.75 -4.61 12.35
CA ARG A 142 -24.19 -4.89 12.15
C ARG A 142 -24.58 -6.23 12.75
N GLU A 143 -23.80 -7.29 12.50
CA GLU A 143 -24.07 -8.62 13.04
C GLU A 143 -24.06 -8.61 14.58
N TRP A 144 -23.11 -7.89 15.19
CA TRP A 144 -23.08 -7.67 16.63
C TRP A 144 -24.38 -7.04 17.18
N ASN A 145 -25.01 -6.16 16.40
CA ASN A 145 -26.27 -5.52 16.75
C ASN A 145 -27.50 -6.38 16.36
N GLY A 146 -27.30 -7.61 15.89
CA GLY A 146 -28.36 -8.54 15.50
C GLY A 146 -28.92 -8.34 14.10
N ASP A 147 -28.20 -7.62 13.22
CA ASP A 147 -28.60 -7.36 11.84
C ASP A 147 -27.52 -7.84 10.84
N GLY A 148 -27.90 -8.71 9.91
CA GLY A 148 -26.98 -9.21 8.87
C GLY A 148 -26.15 -10.45 9.25
N ASP A 149 -25.24 -10.82 8.34
CA ASP A 149 -24.38 -12.00 8.42
C ASP A 149 -22.99 -11.60 7.88
N ALA A 150 -22.04 -11.34 8.79
CA ALA A 150 -20.73 -10.86 8.37
C ALA A 150 -19.93 -11.95 7.64
N ALA A 151 -20.20 -13.24 7.87
CA ALA A 151 -19.53 -14.32 7.18
C ALA A 151 -19.93 -14.37 5.69
N LEU A 152 -21.23 -14.24 5.40
CA LEU A 152 -21.74 -14.16 4.03
C LEU A 152 -21.18 -12.93 3.31
N GLU A 153 -21.21 -11.77 3.96
CA GLU A 153 -20.66 -10.54 3.40
C GLU A 153 -19.14 -10.63 3.18
N ALA A 154 -18.40 -11.20 4.13
CA ALA A 154 -16.97 -11.43 4.01
C ALA A 154 -16.63 -12.26 2.77
N PHE A 155 -17.45 -13.27 2.44
CA PHE A 155 -17.26 -14.05 1.21
C PHE A 155 -17.44 -13.20 -0.06
N VAL A 156 -18.44 -12.32 -0.08
CA VAL A 156 -18.65 -11.37 -1.19
C VAL A 156 -17.47 -10.39 -1.31
N TYR A 157 -16.97 -9.89 -0.18
CA TYR A 157 -15.82 -8.99 -0.13
C TYR A 157 -14.53 -9.69 -0.56
N ALA A 158 -14.30 -10.93 -0.13
CA ALA A 158 -13.15 -11.74 -0.53
C ALA A 158 -13.16 -12.05 -2.03
N ASN A 159 -14.33 -12.37 -2.61
CA ASN A 159 -14.47 -12.55 -4.05
C ASN A 159 -14.21 -11.24 -4.81
N THR A 160 -14.62 -10.09 -4.25
CA THR A 160 -14.29 -8.78 -4.82
C THR A 160 -12.79 -8.52 -4.77
N PHE A 161 -12.14 -8.77 -3.63
CA PHE A 161 -10.70 -8.66 -3.44
C PHE A 161 -9.95 -9.51 -4.48
N ALA A 162 -10.30 -10.79 -4.61
CA ALA A 162 -9.63 -11.72 -5.52
C ALA A 162 -9.77 -11.29 -7.00
N LYS A 163 -10.90 -10.69 -7.38
CA LYS A 163 -11.15 -10.25 -8.77
C LYS A 163 -10.60 -8.87 -9.10
N THR A 164 -10.20 -8.08 -8.10
CA THR A 164 -9.78 -6.69 -8.29
C THR A 164 -8.36 -6.45 -7.79
N VAL A 165 -8.12 -6.65 -6.50
CA VAL A 165 -6.83 -6.40 -5.85
C VAL A 165 -5.75 -7.32 -6.42
N VAL A 166 -6.01 -8.63 -6.53
CA VAL A 166 -4.99 -9.59 -7.00
C VAL A 166 -4.50 -9.30 -8.43
N PRO A 167 -5.38 -9.07 -9.44
CA PRO A 167 -4.93 -8.68 -10.78
C PRO A 167 -4.18 -7.35 -10.81
N LEU A 168 -4.63 -6.34 -10.05
CA LEU A 168 -3.94 -5.05 -9.97
C LEU A 168 -2.52 -5.23 -9.42
N LEU A 169 -2.35 -5.98 -8.32
CA LEU A 169 -1.03 -6.23 -7.75
C LEU A 169 -0.12 -7.01 -8.70
N ALA A 170 -0.66 -7.96 -9.47
CA ALA A 170 0.12 -8.69 -10.46
C ALA A 170 0.63 -7.74 -11.57
N ILE A 171 -0.21 -6.81 -12.03
CA ILE A 171 0.19 -5.78 -12.99
C ILE A 171 1.24 -4.86 -12.36
N ALA A 172 1.02 -4.38 -11.12
CA ALA A 172 1.93 -3.50 -10.40
C ALA A 172 3.33 -4.12 -10.27
N ALA A 173 3.40 -5.38 -9.85
CA ALA A 173 4.66 -6.11 -9.71
C ALA A 173 5.43 -6.26 -11.04
N VAL A 174 4.73 -6.50 -12.14
CA VAL A 174 5.35 -6.53 -13.48
C VAL A 174 5.84 -5.15 -13.89
N THR A 175 5.04 -4.10 -13.68
CA THR A 175 5.48 -2.73 -13.97
C THR A 175 6.69 -2.34 -13.12
N GLU A 176 6.73 -2.76 -11.86
CA GLU A 176 7.79 -2.41 -10.93
C GLU A 176 9.10 -3.14 -11.24
N ALA A 177 9.06 -4.43 -11.55
CA ALA A 177 10.28 -5.18 -11.83
C ALA A 177 10.85 -4.97 -13.24
N PHE A 178 10.00 -4.63 -14.23
CA PHE A 178 10.43 -4.55 -15.63
C PHE A 178 10.44 -3.14 -16.21
N ILE A 179 9.55 -2.25 -15.74
CA ILE A 179 9.37 -0.91 -16.33
C ILE A 179 10.02 0.15 -15.46
N THR A 180 9.80 0.14 -14.14
CA THR A 180 10.33 1.17 -13.23
C THR A 180 11.86 1.34 -13.34
N PRO A 181 12.70 0.28 -13.37
CA PRO A 181 14.14 0.45 -13.51
C PRO A 181 14.53 1.11 -14.84
N ALA A 182 13.86 0.72 -15.93
CA ALA A 182 14.10 1.31 -17.24
C ALA A 182 13.70 2.79 -17.30
N VAL A 183 12.61 3.18 -16.63
CA VAL A 183 12.15 4.57 -16.55
C VAL A 183 13.09 5.42 -15.68
N ILE A 184 13.56 4.88 -14.55
CA ILE A 184 14.54 5.53 -13.69
C ILE A 184 15.83 5.83 -14.48
N LEU A 185 16.36 4.87 -15.24
CA LEU A 185 17.57 5.07 -16.06
C LEU A 185 17.47 6.17 -17.13
N LEU A 186 16.28 6.67 -17.46
CA LEU A 186 16.10 7.77 -18.40
C LEU A 186 16.20 9.16 -17.73
N VAL A 187 16.16 9.22 -16.40
CA VAL A 187 16.10 10.48 -15.63
C VAL A 187 17.29 10.68 -14.68
N VAL A 188 18.19 9.70 -14.56
CA VAL A 188 19.47 9.79 -13.85
C VAL A 188 20.61 9.86 -14.86
#